data_AF-A0A7C5ARL3-F1
#
_entry.id   AF-A0A7C5ARL3-F1
#
_cell.length_a   1.000
_cell.length_b   1.000
_cell.length_c   1.000
_cell.angle_alpha   90.00
_cell.angle_beta   90.00
_cell.angle_gamma   90.00
#
_symmetry.space_group_name_H-M   'P 1'
#
loop_
_entity.id
_entity.type
_entity.pdbx_description
1 polymer ?
#
loop_
_entity_poly.entity_id
_entity_poly.type
_entity_poly.pdbx_seq_one_letter_code
_entity_poly.pdbx_strand_id
1 'polypeptide(L)'
;MENVVLALFLFLMVATVGLGLWEPRRWGKKRAGLVSGTGRPAPPGARCESVLTIAPPPRAFWDERGWHCVRQDGCLLYTGEYRIRDRRTRQVQRFPGCVRVRGPQVETYIASPPAAVRHHPKGPCFQYLDGSWFRLHWHHAPRSADEAILYVERILDEAVNGTGRDL
;
A
#
# COMPACT_ATOMS: atom_id res chain seq x y z
N MET A 1 14.42 -7.26 24.19
CA MET A 1 13.65 -8.51 23.92
C MET A 1 12.35 -8.27 23.14
N GLU A 2 12.04 -7.03 22.70
CA GLU A 2 10.78 -6.73 21.96
C GLU A 2 10.80 -7.11 20.47
N ASN A 3 11.98 -7.31 19.86
CA ASN A 3 12.09 -7.59 18.42
C ASN A 3 11.69 -9.04 18.03
N VAL A 4 11.77 -9.99 18.95
CA VAL A 4 11.48 -11.42 18.69
C VAL A 4 9.97 -11.68 18.61
N VAL A 5 9.18 -10.94 19.38
CA VAL A 5 7.70 -11.06 19.36
C VAL A 5 7.12 -10.52 18.06
N LEU A 6 7.69 -9.45 17.48
CA LEU A 6 7.26 -8.90 16.19
C LEU A 6 7.53 -9.85 15.03
N ALA A 7 8.68 -10.54 15.02
CA ALA A 7 9.01 -11.52 13.97
C ALA A 7 8.12 -12.77 14.02
N LEU A 8 7.81 -13.28 15.21
CA LEU A 8 6.88 -14.40 15.41
C LEU A 8 5.43 -14.03 15.06
N PHE A 9 4.98 -12.80 15.33
CA PHE A 9 3.66 -12.32 14.92
C PHE A 9 3.54 -12.06 13.41
N LEU A 10 4.61 -11.57 12.76
CA LEU A 10 4.70 -11.46 11.30
C LEU A 10 4.60 -12.85 10.62
N PHE A 11 5.18 -13.89 11.24
CA PHE A 11 5.06 -15.27 10.77
C PHE A 11 3.65 -15.86 10.94
N LEU A 12 2.94 -15.57 12.04
CA LEU A 12 1.61 -16.14 12.30
C LEU A 12 0.49 -15.48 11.48
N MET A 13 0.59 -14.18 11.18
CA MET A 13 -0.43 -13.46 10.42
C MET A 13 -0.42 -13.79 8.92
N VAL A 14 0.75 -13.93 8.29
CA VAL A 14 0.83 -14.25 6.85
C VAL A 14 0.38 -15.69 6.57
N ALA A 15 0.57 -16.62 7.51
CA ALA A 15 0.13 -18.01 7.37
C ALA A 15 -1.39 -18.19 7.44
N THR A 16 -2.13 -17.25 8.04
CA THR A 16 -3.58 -17.41 8.31
C THR A 16 -4.48 -16.76 7.24
N VAL A 17 -3.96 -15.82 6.43
CA VAL A 17 -4.76 -15.10 5.41
C VAL A 17 -4.98 -15.94 4.13
N GLY A 18 -4.44 -17.16 4.06
CA GLY A 18 -4.63 -18.07 2.92
C GLY A 18 -6.02 -18.69 2.77
N LEU A 19 -6.90 -18.61 3.78
CA LEU A 19 -8.20 -19.28 3.77
C LEU A 19 -9.27 -18.43 4.48
N GLY A 20 -9.94 -17.54 3.75
CA GLY A 20 -11.07 -16.83 4.33
C GLY A 20 -11.73 -15.83 3.40
N LEU A 21 -12.76 -16.29 2.68
CA LEU A 21 -13.83 -15.44 2.16
C LEU A 21 -14.23 -14.45 3.26
N TRP A 22 -14.11 -13.14 3.03
CA TRP A 22 -14.67 -12.16 3.96
C TRP A 22 -15.30 -10.98 3.21
N GLU A 23 -16.59 -10.78 3.47
CA GLU A 23 -17.45 -9.78 2.84
C GLU A 23 -17.08 -8.34 3.25
N PRO A 24 -17.21 -7.37 2.32
CA PRO A 24 -16.96 -5.96 2.62
C PRO A 24 -18.04 -5.37 3.53
N ARG A 25 -17.62 -4.85 4.70
CA ARG A 25 -18.48 -4.06 5.59
C ARG A 25 -18.90 -2.74 4.90
N ARG A 26 -20.21 -2.52 4.74
CA ARG A 26 -20.81 -1.25 4.31
C ARG A 26 -20.71 -0.22 5.45
N TRP A 27 -20.00 0.89 5.23
CA TRP A 27 -20.04 2.05 6.12
C TRP A 27 -21.05 3.11 5.60
N GLY A 28 -21.84 3.64 6.52
CA GLY A 28 -23.09 4.38 6.29
C GLY A 28 -23.01 5.77 5.64
N LYS A 29 -24.09 6.08 4.92
CA LYS A 29 -24.40 7.34 4.21
C LYS A 29 -24.67 8.49 5.19
N LYS A 30 -23.98 9.63 5.04
CA LYS A 30 -24.44 10.93 5.55
C LYS A 30 -25.12 11.73 4.43
N ARG A 31 -26.19 12.42 4.80
CA ARG A 31 -27.18 13.09 3.92
C ARG A 31 -26.60 14.38 3.33
N ALA A 32 -26.77 14.56 2.02
CA ALA A 32 -26.48 15.82 1.32
C ALA A 32 -27.73 16.74 1.38
N GLY A 33 -27.49 18.02 1.67
CA GLY A 33 -28.50 19.06 1.73
C GLY A 33 -29.02 19.46 0.34
N LEU A 34 -30.32 19.73 0.28
CA LEU A 34 -31.08 20.14 -0.90
C LEU A 34 -31.00 21.67 -1.04
N VAL A 35 -30.56 22.20 -2.19
CA VAL A 35 -30.71 23.61 -2.56
C VAL A 35 -31.83 23.70 -3.61
N SER A 36 -32.92 24.37 -3.25
CA SER A 36 -34.06 24.62 -4.12
C SER A 36 -33.81 25.86 -4.99
N GLY A 37 -33.56 25.64 -6.28
CA GLY A 37 -33.55 26.69 -7.31
C GLY A 37 -34.82 26.62 -8.15
N THR A 38 -35.56 27.72 -8.22
CA THR A 38 -36.83 27.86 -8.94
C THR A 38 -36.63 28.05 -10.45
N GLY A 39 -37.23 27.16 -11.25
CA GLY A 39 -38.15 27.52 -12.34
C GLY A 39 -37.61 27.91 -13.73
N ARG A 40 -37.71 26.97 -14.68
CA ARG A 40 -38.22 27.21 -16.05
C ARG A 40 -38.78 25.89 -16.64
N PRO A 41 -39.98 25.84 -17.22
CA PRO A 41 -40.54 24.60 -17.77
C PRO A 41 -39.88 24.22 -19.10
N ALA A 42 -39.39 22.98 -19.19
CA ALA A 42 -38.79 22.39 -20.38
C ALA A 42 -39.87 21.72 -21.29
N PRO A 43 -39.62 21.62 -22.61
CA PRO A 43 -40.57 21.03 -23.56
C PRO A 43 -40.78 19.52 -23.32
N PRO A 44 -41.99 19.00 -23.60
CA PRO A 44 -42.29 17.58 -23.44
C PRO A 44 -41.71 16.76 -24.61
N GLY A 45 -40.77 15.86 -24.29
CA GLY A 45 -40.34 14.81 -25.23
C GLY A 45 -38.83 14.67 -25.36
N ALA A 46 -38.17 14.23 -24.29
CA ALA A 46 -36.90 13.47 -24.25
C ALA A 46 -36.32 13.60 -22.84
N ARG A 47 -36.86 12.85 -21.88
CA ARG A 47 -36.14 12.64 -20.62
C ARG A 47 -35.05 11.62 -20.89
N CYS A 48 -33.94 12.07 -21.47
CA CYS A 48 -32.68 11.38 -21.26
C CYS A 48 -32.39 11.53 -19.77
N GLU A 49 -32.68 10.48 -19.00
CA GLU A 49 -32.19 10.38 -17.63
C GLU A 49 -30.68 10.55 -17.68
N SER A 50 -30.21 11.72 -17.23
CA SER A 50 -28.79 12.01 -17.11
C SER A 50 -28.20 10.99 -16.15
N VAL A 51 -27.47 10.02 -16.69
CA VAL A 51 -26.73 9.04 -15.90
C VAL A 51 -25.76 9.83 -15.03
N LEU A 52 -26.08 9.91 -13.73
CA LEU A 52 -25.26 10.61 -12.76
C LEU A 52 -24.08 9.70 -12.43
N THR A 53 -22.95 9.92 -13.12
CA THR A 53 -21.70 9.21 -12.84
C THR A 53 -21.19 9.62 -11.46
N ILE A 54 -21.45 8.80 -10.45
CA ILE A 54 -20.88 8.98 -9.10
C ILE A 54 -19.44 8.47 -9.14
N ALA A 55 -18.47 9.38 -9.13
CA ALA A 55 -17.07 9.01 -8.96
C ALA A 55 -16.85 8.51 -7.52
N PRO A 56 -16.19 7.36 -7.31
CA PRO A 56 -15.82 6.93 -5.97
C PRO A 56 -14.84 7.93 -5.34
N PRO A 57 -14.84 8.08 -4.00
CA PRO A 57 -13.88 8.95 -3.33
C PRO A 57 -12.44 8.46 -3.59
N PRO A 58 -11.46 9.38 -3.63
CA PRO A 58 -10.04 9.01 -3.76
C PRO A 58 -9.65 7.98 -2.69
N ARG A 59 -9.01 6.89 -3.12
CA ARG A 59 -8.49 5.86 -2.22
C ARG A 59 -7.02 6.14 -1.93
N ALA A 60 -6.57 5.69 -0.76
CA ALA A 60 -5.14 5.73 -0.45
C ALA A 60 -4.40 4.71 -1.31
N PHE A 61 -3.15 5.00 -1.67
CA PHE A 61 -2.38 4.15 -2.58
C PHE A 61 -2.23 2.72 -2.06
N TRP A 62 -2.04 2.54 -0.76
CA TRP A 62 -1.99 1.23 -0.11
C TRP A 62 -3.28 0.43 -0.33
N ASP A 63 -4.47 1.06 -0.24
CA ASP A 63 -5.77 0.42 -0.42
C ASP A 63 -5.96 -0.01 -1.89
N GLU A 64 -5.60 0.86 -2.84
CA GLU A 64 -5.63 0.54 -4.27
C GLU A 64 -4.70 -0.62 -4.64
N ARG A 65 -3.56 -0.74 -3.94
CA ARG A 65 -2.62 -1.85 -4.12
C ARG A 65 -3.03 -3.13 -3.42
N GLY A 66 -4.15 -3.13 -2.68
CA GLY A 66 -4.65 -4.28 -1.95
C GLY A 66 -3.82 -4.60 -0.71
N TRP A 67 -3.17 -3.59 -0.11
CA TRP A 67 -2.62 -3.73 1.23
C TRP A 67 -3.76 -3.74 2.25
N HIS A 68 -3.58 -4.51 3.31
CA HIS A 68 -4.51 -4.56 4.42
C HIS A 68 -4.01 -3.67 5.56
N CYS A 69 -4.91 -2.96 6.23
CA CYS A 69 -4.60 -2.13 7.39
C CYS A 69 -5.37 -2.61 8.61
N VAL A 70 -4.67 -2.87 9.70
CA VAL A 70 -5.23 -3.25 11.00
C VAL A 70 -4.71 -2.28 12.06
N ARG A 71 -5.59 -1.82 12.96
CA ARG A 71 -5.18 -1.06 14.14
C ARG A 71 -4.93 -2.03 15.29
N GLN A 72 -3.74 -1.99 15.88
CA GLN A 72 -3.35 -2.84 17.00
C GLN A 72 -2.44 -2.05 17.95
N ASP A 73 -2.64 -2.13 19.26
CA ASP A 73 -1.75 -1.53 20.27
C ASP A 73 -1.38 -0.04 20.03
N GLY A 74 -2.35 0.74 19.53
CA GLY A 74 -2.15 2.16 19.21
C GLY A 74 -1.28 2.42 17.96
N CYS A 75 -0.95 1.38 17.18
CA CYS A 75 -0.32 1.49 15.87
C CYS A 75 -1.27 1.09 14.74
N LEU A 76 -0.99 1.58 13.53
CA LEU A 76 -1.57 1.06 12.30
C LEU A 76 -0.54 0.12 11.67
N LEU A 77 -0.95 -1.12 11.43
CA LEU A 77 -0.17 -2.15 10.80
C LEU A 77 -0.70 -2.39 9.39
N TYR A 78 0.13 -2.12 8.40
CA TYR A 78 -0.15 -2.36 7.00
C TYR A 78 0.60 -3.61 6.56
N THR A 79 -0.08 -4.57 5.94
CA THR A 79 0.49 -5.81 5.44
C THR A 79 0.07 -6.04 4.00
N GLY A 80 1.01 -6.48 3.16
CA GLY A 80 0.74 -6.69 1.74
C GLY A 80 1.99 -7.14 1.01
N GLU A 81 2.06 -6.78 -0.27
CA GLU A 81 3.20 -7.10 -1.12
C GLU A 81 3.70 -5.85 -1.81
N TYR A 82 5.02 -5.63 -1.78
CA TYR A 82 5.68 -4.71 -2.71
C TYR A 82 5.68 -5.33 -4.09
N ARG A 83 5.38 -4.54 -5.13
CA ARG A 83 5.30 -5.02 -6.50
C ARG A 83 6.21 -4.22 -7.41
N ILE A 84 7.00 -4.93 -8.20
CA ILE A 84 7.78 -4.35 -9.30
C ILE A 84 7.54 -5.15 -10.57
N ARG A 85 7.75 -4.52 -11.72
CA ARG A 85 7.71 -5.21 -13.01
C ARG A 85 9.12 -5.33 -13.55
N ASP A 86 9.63 -6.54 -13.67
CA ASP A 86 10.91 -6.80 -14.34
C ASP A 86 10.74 -6.51 -15.82
N ARG A 87 11.52 -5.56 -16.35
CA ARG A 87 11.41 -5.11 -17.75
C ARG A 87 11.96 -6.15 -18.73
N ARG A 88 12.92 -6.96 -18.31
CA ARG A 88 13.55 -8.00 -19.14
C ARG A 88 12.62 -9.20 -19.28
N THR A 89 12.04 -9.67 -18.19
CA THR A 89 11.15 -10.86 -18.20
C THR A 89 9.68 -10.49 -18.41
N ARG A 90 9.32 -9.21 -18.29
CA ARG A 90 7.94 -8.67 -18.29
C ARG A 90 7.07 -9.18 -17.13
N GLN A 91 7.64 -9.94 -16.19
CA GLN A 91 6.93 -10.52 -15.06
C GLN A 91 6.80 -9.53 -13.89
N VAL A 92 5.73 -9.67 -13.11
CA VAL A 92 5.55 -8.94 -11.84
C VAL A 92 6.20 -9.74 -10.73
N GLN A 93 7.19 -9.16 -10.07
CA GLN A 93 7.78 -9.71 -8.86
C GLN A 93 7.07 -9.13 -7.64
N ARG A 94 6.82 -9.98 -6.64
CA ARG A 94 6.09 -9.65 -5.42
C ARG A 94 6.93 -10.02 -4.22
N PHE A 95 7.00 -9.10 -3.26
CA PHE A 95 7.77 -9.29 -2.04
C PHE A 95 6.88 -9.00 -0.84
N PRO A 96 6.64 -9.98 0.05
CA PRO A 96 5.84 -9.74 1.25
C PRO A 96 6.42 -8.58 2.06
N GLY A 97 5.52 -7.72 2.54
CA GLY A 97 5.89 -6.46 3.15
C GLY A 97 4.99 -6.07 4.29
N CYS A 98 5.55 -5.24 5.18
CA CYS A 98 4.84 -4.70 6.31
C CYS A 98 5.28 -3.27 6.60
N VAL A 99 4.32 -2.38 6.86
CA VAL A 99 4.56 -1.01 7.31
C VAL A 99 3.86 -0.79 8.64
N ARG A 100 4.60 -0.33 9.64
CA ARG A 100 4.06 0.00 10.96
C ARG A 100 4.10 1.50 11.16
N VAL A 101 2.95 2.10 11.49
CA VAL A 101 2.82 3.53 11.75
C VAL A 101 2.38 3.74 13.20
N ARG A 102 3.21 4.43 13.99
CA ARG A 102 2.94 4.79 15.38
C ARG A 102 3.29 6.25 15.62
N GLY A 103 2.28 7.12 15.64
CA GLY A 103 2.50 8.57 15.70
C GLY A 103 3.36 9.03 14.51
N PRO A 104 4.49 9.73 14.72
CA PRO A 104 5.37 10.16 13.63
C PRO A 104 6.34 9.07 13.15
N GLN A 105 6.38 7.91 13.82
CA GLN A 105 7.30 6.84 13.48
C GLN A 105 6.67 5.93 12.43
N VAL A 106 7.39 5.77 11.31
CA VAL A 106 7.03 4.83 10.24
C VAL A 106 8.18 3.85 10.06
N GLU A 107 7.89 2.57 10.29
CA GLU A 107 8.84 1.48 10.12
C GLU A 107 8.39 0.58 9.00
N THR A 108 9.35 0.02 8.27
CA THR A 108 9.04 -0.76 7.07
C THR A 108 9.92 -2.00 7.00
N TYR A 109 9.29 -3.08 6.59
CA TYR A 109 9.84 -4.42 6.59
C TYR A 109 9.51 -5.09 5.27
N ILE A 110 10.46 -5.87 4.76
CA ILE A 110 10.33 -6.64 3.53
C ILE A 110 10.93 -8.03 3.72
N ALA A 111 10.24 -9.05 3.20
CA ALA A 111 10.75 -10.41 3.14
C ALA A 111 11.47 -10.66 1.82
N SER A 112 12.67 -11.26 1.89
CA SER A 112 13.47 -11.71 0.77
C SER A 112 13.60 -10.68 -0.37
N PRO A 113 14.14 -9.46 -0.10
CA PRO A 113 14.37 -8.48 -1.16
C PRO A 113 15.26 -9.08 -2.26
N PRO A 114 15.11 -8.64 -3.52
CA PRO A 114 15.88 -9.17 -4.62
C PRO A 114 17.38 -8.92 -4.40
N ALA A 115 18.21 -9.90 -4.75
CA ALA A 115 19.66 -9.84 -4.50
C ALA A 115 20.32 -8.59 -5.09
N ALA A 116 19.78 -8.06 -6.19
CA ALA A 116 20.22 -6.82 -6.83
C ALA A 116 20.24 -5.59 -5.89
N VAL A 117 19.37 -5.56 -4.87
CA VAL A 117 19.34 -4.49 -3.86
C VAL A 117 20.69 -4.36 -3.14
N ARG A 118 21.43 -5.46 -2.94
CA ARG A 118 22.75 -5.43 -2.28
C ARG A 118 23.76 -4.54 -3.01
N HIS A 119 23.62 -4.39 -4.32
CA HIS A 119 24.51 -3.58 -5.17
C HIS A 119 23.94 -2.19 -5.47
N HIS A 120 22.71 -1.90 -5.03
CA HIS A 120 22.08 -0.60 -5.23
C HIS A 120 22.67 0.45 -4.26
N PRO A 121 22.73 1.76 -4.61
CA PRO A 121 23.17 2.81 -3.69
C PRO A 121 22.38 2.89 -2.37
N LYS A 122 21.15 2.36 -2.35
CA LYS A 122 20.30 2.23 -1.15
C LYS A 122 20.35 0.84 -0.52
N GLY A 123 21.21 -0.06 -0.99
CA GLY A 123 21.39 -1.40 -0.43
C GLY A 123 21.69 -1.40 1.07
N PRO A 124 22.60 -0.55 1.58
CA PRO A 124 22.85 -0.44 3.03
C PRO A 124 21.62 -0.06 3.86
N CYS A 125 20.57 0.50 3.24
CA CYS A 125 19.30 0.81 3.92
C CYS A 125 18.52 -0.43 4.36
N PHE A 126 18.81 -1.60 3.79
CA PHE A 126 18.16 -2.87 4.11
C PHE A 126 18.95 -3.59 5.20
N GLN A 127 18.53 -3.40 6.45
CA GLN A 127 19.13 -4.05 7.61
C GLN A 127 18.50 -5.42 7.81
N TYR A 128 19.32 -6.47 7.76
CA TYR A 128 18.89 -7.82 8.09
C TYR A 128 18.38 -7.87 9.54
N LEU A 129 17.25 -8.52 9.77
CA LEU A 129 16.73 -8.77 11.11
C LEU A 129 16.91 -10.24 11.50
N ASP A 130 16.13 -11.11 10.88
CA ASP A 130 16.10 -12.55 11.13
C ASP A 130 15.36 -13.25 9.97
N GLY A 131 15.67 -14.53 9.76
CA GLY A 131 15.11 -15.36 8.69
C GLY A 131 15.35 -14.74 7.33
N SER A 132 14.27 -14.35 6.65
CA SER A 132 14.30 -13.64 5.38
C SER A 132 13.88 -12.17 5.47
N TRP A 133 13.67 -11.64 6.67
CA TRP A 133 13.13 -10.29 6.88
C TRP A 133 14.22 -9.24 7.02
N PHE A 134 13.99 -8.10 6.37
CA PHE A 134 14.83 -6.93 6.41
C PHE A 134 14.00 -5.73 6.87
N ARG A 135 14.58 -4.89 7.72
CA ARG A 135 14.06 -3.56 8.06
C ARG A 135 14.69 -2.54 7.12
N LEU A 136 13.89 -1.62 6.60
CA LEU A 136 14.43 -0.43 5.94
C LEU A 136 14.70 0.65 6.99
N HIS A 137 15.93 1.14 7.04
CA HIS A 137 16.26 2.37 7.74
C HIS A 137 16.14 3.57 6.80
N TRP A 138 15.69 4.69 7.34
CA TRP A 138 15.39 5.89 6.57
C TRP A 138 16.47 6.94 6.76
N HIS A 139 16.89 7.58 5.66
CA HIS A 139 17.60 8.85 5.77
C HIS A 139 16.61 10.00 6.07
N HIS A 140 15.47 9.99 5.38
CA HIS A 140 14.31 10.83 5.67
C HIS A 140 13.12 9.92 5.93
N ALA A 141 12.58 9.98 7.14
CA ALA A 141 11.45 9.14 7.51
C ALA A 141 10.21 9.52 6.69
N PRO A 142 9.50 8.54 6.10
CA PRO A 142 8.26 8.80 5.39
C PRO A 142 7.19 9.25 6.38
N ARG A 143 6.25 10.05 5.90
CA ARG A 143 5.17 10.63 6.71
C ARG A 143 3.94 9.74 6.77
N SER A 144 3.85 8.76 5.87
CA SER A 144 2.69 7.88 5.73
C SER A 144 3.10 6.49 5.22
N ALA A 145 2.16 5.55 5.32
CA ALA A 145 2.34 4.22 4.74
C ALA A 145 2.47 4.26 3.20
N ASP A 146 1.74 5.16 2.53
CA ASP A 146 1.81 5.31 1.08
C ASP A 146 3.21 5.72 0.61
N GLU A 147 3.78 6.74 1.26
CA GLU A 147 5.13 7.22 0.95
C GLU A 147 6.17 6.12 1.20
N ALA A 148 6.02 5.38 2.31
CA ALA A 148 6.89 4.25 2.60
C ALA A 148 6.81 3.16 1.52
N ILE A 149 5.60 2.75 1.13
CA ILE A 149 5.38 1.70 0.12
C ILE A 149 5.94 2.12 -1.23
N LEU A 150 5.59 3.32 -1.70
CA LEU A 150 6.09 3.86 -2.97
C LEU A 150 7.61 3.96 -3.00
N TYR A 151 8.22 4.39 -1.90
CA TYR A 151 9.66 4.49 -1.80
C TYR A 151 10.36 3.13 -1.89
N VAL A 152 9.83 2.12 -1.18
CA VAL A 152 10.37 0.75 -1.27
C VAL A 152 10.23 0.21 -2.69
N GLU A 153 9.03 0.28 -3.27
CA GLU A 153 8.78 -0.20 -4.64
C GLU A 153 9.72 0.47 -5.64
N ARG A 154 9.98 1.77 -5.48
CA ARG A 154 10.93 2.50 -6.31
C ARG A 154 12.36 1.97 -6.19
N ILE A 155 12.86 1.75 -4.97
CA ILE A 155 14.21 1.20 -4.78
C ILE A 155 14.32 -0.20 -5.41
N LEU A 156 13.28 -1.02 -5.22
CA LEU A 156 13.23 -2.36 -5.81
C LEU A 156 13.24 -2.30 -7.33
N ASP A 157 12.48 -1.38 -7.94
CA ASP A 157 12.45 -1.18 -9.39
C ASP A 157 13.81 -0.73 -9.91
N GLU A 158 14.42 0.30 -9.28
CA GLU A 158 15.73 0.82 -9.66
C GLU A 158 16.84 -0.25 -9.51
N ALA A 159 16.76 -1.08 -8.47
CA ALA A 159 17.72 -2.16 -8.26
C ALA A 159 17.62 -3.27 -9.32
N VAL A 160 16.40 -3.65 -9.72
CA VAL A 160 16.17 -4.76 -10.68
C VAL A 160 16.28 -4.30 -12.12
N ASN A 161 15.76 -3.11 -12.44
CA ASN A 161 15.66 -2.59 -13.80
C ASN A 161 16.72 -1.54 -14.14
N GLY A 162 17.57 -1.16 -13.18
CA GLY A 162 18.50 -0.04 -13.30
C GLY A 162 17.84 1.32 -13.07
N THR A 163 18.63 2.32 -12.69
CA THR A 163 18.19 3.72 -12.75
C THR A 163 17.94 4.06 -14.21
N GLY A 164 16.72 4.45 -14.59
CA GLY A 164 16.31 4.70 -15.98
C GLY A 164 17.03 5.85 -16.70
N ARG A 165 18.37 5.79 -16.80
CA ARG A 165 19.22 6.69 -17.58
C ARG A 165 19.28 6.32 -19.07
N ASP A 166 18.58 5.27 -19.48
CA ASP A 166 18.47 4.82 -20.87
C ASP A 166 17.03 4.96 -21.41
N LEU A 167 16.35 6.07 -21.07
CA LEU A 167 15.17 6.56 -21.79
C LEU A 167 15.47 7.94 -22.36
#